data_AF-A0AAV2APN7-F1
#
_entry.id   AF-A0AAV2APN7-F1
#
_cell.length_a   1.000
_cell.length_b   1.000
_cell.length_c   1.000
_cell.angle_alpha   90.00
_cell.angle_beta   90.00
_cell.angle_gamma   90.00
#
_symmetry.space_group_name_H-M   'P 1'
#
loop_
_entity.id
_entity.type
_entity.pdbx_description
1 polymer ?
#
loop_
_entity_poly.entity_id
_entity_poly.type
_entity_poly.pdbx_seq_one_letter_code
_entity_poly.pdbx_strand_id
1 'polypeptide(L)'
;MVMCYICSKNFSLNKNLYEHLRNRHKVSPEVPGKILCSFKCESKFRTHKELRSHLETVHNHPVECEIYEFHDFATFETWKTRYEETTGYGYTLRVSERVLRSGEAKSHYICHRSGVHKSESKGQRKLKKGGSNKIGTTCPSILEVSRSVADGSVKVVFWKTHIGHDADTIHLPIHKTKSTKKLDAIDFDVCAILPAAGKGERMGVDTPKQYIPVHQKPIICYAVEAFLRLPFIKKVIVVASTGSLNLMLDKLCQNCILQGDKLMVTEASGTRHESIKSGLRVLQTCCETLPEIVIVHDGVRPFFPEDIVYNLVMTAKEHGASGIICPLVSTVISIDDDSFLDVVLDRSKYKASEMPQAFQYELLSKAYDAISASDLETGTECLKLILDYTGVKAKLLLATSHLWKVTHRKDVYAVAATVKENQSVALINSHTSPEFVPFLRSALSQTFKSVHLAGKFTETLNKFHNLVIIHDHNNPYNLIENMNIFCSEKKLTQLCSIVHIFMNNFDSTINFLEFQKQARDTARTLKLANIIVYIIIKEQGERSATFEETAELARSLLFDCNQSISGTVFLS
;
A
#
# COMPACT_ATOMS: atom_id res chain seq x y z
N MET A 1 3.92 21.26 -50.66
CA MET A 1 2.60 21.04 -51.29
C MET A 1 2.65 19.72 -52.03
N VAL A 2 1.57 18.94 -52.02
CA VAL A 2 1.48 17.62 -52.65
C VAL A 2 0.45 17.69 -53.77
N MET A 3 0.83 17.26 -54.96
CA MET A 3 0.03 17.39 -56.18
C MET A 3 -0.71 16.09 -56.50
N CYS A 4 -1.97 16.20 -56.94
CA CYS A 4 -2.71 15.06 -57.48
C CYS A 4 -2.13 14.65 -58.84
N TYR A 5 -1.73 13.39 -58.99
CA TYR A 5 -1.14 12.89 -60.24
C TYR A 5 -2.16 12.69 -61.38
N ILE A 6 -3.46 12.78 -61.09
CA ILE A 6 -4.54 12.61 -62.08
C ILE A 6 -5.04 13.96 -62.62
N CYS A 7 -5.17 14.98 -61.75
CA CYS A 7 -5.74 16.28 -62.14
C CYS A 7 -4.87 17.50 -61.78
N SER A 8 -3.63 17.27 -61.33
CA SER A 8 -2.63 18.31 -61.04
C SER A 8 -3.03 19.37 -60.00
N LYS A 9 -4.09 19.12 -59.21
CA LYS A 9 -4.47 19.99 -58.08
C LYS A 9 -3.46 19.88 -56.93
N ASN A 10 -3.09 21.03 -56.37
CA ASN A 10 -2.17 21.13 -55.24
C ASN A 10 -2.90 21.11 -53.89
N PHE A 11 -2.35 20.36 -52.94
CA PHE A 11 -2.84 20.26 -51.57
C PHE A 11 -1.74 20.59 -50.57
N SER A 12 -2.09 21.18 -49.44
CA SER A 12 -1.16 21.47 -48.34
C SER A 12 -0.77 20.21 -47.56
N LEU A 13 -1.68 19.24 -47.42
CA LEU A 13 -1.50 18.01 -46.65
C LEU A 13 -1.92 16.76 -47.44
N ASN A 14 -1.20 15.65 -47.25
CA ASN A 14 -1.52 14.33 -47.85
C ASN A 14 -2.95 13.85 -47.53
N LYS A 15 -3.50 14.20 -46.35
CA LYS A 15 -4.88 13.86 -45.97
C LYS A 15 -5.90 14.41 -46.98
N ASN A 16 -5.73 15.66 -47.39
CA ASN A 16 -6.65 16.35 -48.30
C ASN A 16 -6.50 15.83 -49.73
N LEU A 17 -5.27 15.46 -50.13
CA LEU A 17 -5.03 14.78 -51.40
C LEU A 17 -5.70 13.41 -51.44
N TYR A 18 -5.61 12.61 -50.37
CA TYR A 18 -6.23 11.28 -50.34
C TYR A 18 -7.76 11.33 -50.32
N GLU A 19 -8.33 12.32 -49.65
CA GLU A 19 -9.78 12.57 -49.66
C GLU A 19 -10.24 13.03 -51.06
N HIS A 20 -9.46 13.87 -51.72
CA HIS A 20 -9.69 14.26 -53.09
C HIS A 20 -9.60 13.07 -54.07
N LEU A 21 -8.58 12.21 -53.96
CA LEU A 21 -8.45 11.00 -54.80
C LEU A 21 -9.64 10.05 -54.63
N ARG A 22 -10.12 9.86 -53.40
CA ARG A 22 -11.31 9.02 -53.14
C ARG A 22 -12.60 9.64 -53.68
N ASN A 23 -12.81 10.93 -53.45
CA ASN A 23 -14.10 11.56 -53.77
C ASN A 23 -14.22 11.95 -55.24
N ARG A 24 -13.11 12.34 -55.89
CA ARG A 24 -13.13 12.84 -57.28
C ARG A 24 -12.64 11.83 -58.31
N HIS A 25 -11.70 10.95 -57.93
CA HIS A 25 -11.12 9.98 -58.84
C HIS A 25 -11.53 8.54 -58.52
N LYS A 26 -12.26 8.31 -57.42
CA LYS A 26 -12.63 6.98 -56.92
C LYS A 26 -11.43 6.04 -56.73
N VAL A 27 -10.23 6.60 -56.59
CA VAL A 27 -8.99 5.83 -56.34
C VAL A 27 -8.71 5.86 -54.84
N SER A 28 -8.54 4.69 -54.24
CA SER A 28 -8.08 4.56 -52.85
C SER A 28 -6.56 4.48 -52.82
N PRO A 29 -5.84 5.53 -52.38
CA PRO A 29 -4.38 5.49 -52.33
C PRO A 29 -3.88 4.41 -51.36
N GLU A 30 -2.87 3.65 -51.79
CA GLU A 30 -2.16 2.70 -50.95
C GLU A 30 -1.26 3.44 -49.96
N VAL A 31 -1.78 3.67 -48.76
CA VAL A 31 -0.98 4.19 -47.65
C VAL A 31 -0.31 2.99 -46.95
N PRO A 32 1.03 2.96 -46.81
CA PRO A 32 1.71 1.89 -46.10
C PRO A 32 1.29 1.89 -44.63
N GLY A 33 0.98 0.69 -44.12
CA GLY A 33 0.68 0.47 -42.71
C GLY A 33 1.85 0.87 -41.81
N LYS A 34 1.54 1.32 -40.59
CA LYS A 34 2.56 1.65 -39.57
C LYS A 34 2.72 0.56 -38.51
N ILE A 35 1.85 -0.45 -38.53
CA ILE A 35 1.87 -1.58 -37.59
C ILE A 35 2.81 -2.63 -38.16
N LEU A 36 3.88 -2.93 -37.42
CA LEU A 36 4.86 -3.96 -37.78
C LEU A 36 4.45 -5.31 -37.19
N CYS A 37 4.64 -6.39 -37.96
CA CYS A 37 4.44 -7.76 -37.50
C CYS A 37 5.31 -8.09 -36.28
N SER A 38 4.75 -8.83 -35.31
CA SER A 38 5.43 -9.26 -34.10
C SER A 38 6.64 -10.16 -34.38
N PHE A 39 6.56 -11.00 -35.42
CA PHE A 39 7.65 -11.87 -35.90
C PHE A 39 8.66 -11.18 -36.82
N LYS A 40 8.57 -9.86 -37.01
CA LYS A 40 9.47 -9.07 -37.89
C LYS A 40 9.48 -9.52 -39.36
N CYS A 41 8.38 -10.04 -39.89
CA CYS A 41 8.24 -10.23 -41.34
C CYS A 41 8.11 -8.87 -42.07
N GLU A 42 8.24 -8.87 -43.39
CA GLU A 42 8.24 -7.64 -44.21
C GLU A 42 6.87 -6.94 -44.31
N SER A 43 5.80 -7.59 -43.81
CA SER A 43 4.43 -7.09 -43.91
C SER A 43 4.13 -5.96 -42.91
N LYS A 44 3.38 -4.94 -43.38
CA LYS A 44 2.96 -3.78 -42.57
C LYS A 44 1.46 -3.57 -42.63
N PHE A 45 0.83 -3.37 -41.47
CA PHE A 45 -0.63 -3.33 -41.33
C PHE A 45 -1.16 -1.94 -40.94
N ARG A 46 -2.44 -1.68 -41.24
CA ARG A 46 -3.14 -0.44 -40.87
C ARG A 46 -3.88 -0.60 -39.55
N THR A 47 -4.45 -1.77 -39.29
CA THR A 47 -5.25 -2.05 -38.09
C THR A 47 -4.71 -3.26 -37.33
N HIS A 48 -5.02 -3.33 -36.02
CA HIS A 48 -4.71 -4.51 -35.20
C HIS A 48 -5.48 -5.76 -35.64
N LYS A 49 -6.65 -5.59 -36.27
CA LYS A 49 -7.43 -6.68 -36.85
C LYS A 49 -6.70 -7.33 -38.03
N GLU A 50 -6.14 -6.53 -38.93
CA GLU A 50 -5.30 -7.02 -40.03
C GLU A 50 -4.05 -7.76 -39.53
N LEU A 51 -3.40 -7.23 -38.49
CA LEU A 51 -2.25 -7.90 -37.85
C LEU A 51 -2.64 -9.28 -37.28
N ARG A 52 -3.76 -9.37 -36.54
CA ARG A 52 -4.24 -10.64 -35.96
C ARG A 52 -4.56 -11.68 -37.03
N SER A 53 -5.30 -11.28 -38.08
CA SER A 53 -5.61 -12.17 -39.19
C SER A 53 -4.35 -12.67 -39.92
N HIS A 54 -3.32 -11.82 -40.04
CA HIS A 54 -2.03 -12.23 -40.59
C HIS A 54 -1.28 -13.23 -39.69
N LEU A 55 -1.32 -13.03 -38.36
CA LEU A 55 -0.69 -13.96 -37.41
C LEU A 55 -1.33 -15.36 -37.48
N GLU A 56 -2.64 -15.42 -37.63
CA GLU A 56 -3.38 -16.69 -37.76
C GLU A 56 -3.12 -17.37 -39.11
N THR A 57 -3.17 -16.62 -40.21
CA THR A 57 -3.12 -17.20 -41.57
C THR A 57 -1.72 -17.46 -42.10
N VAL A 58 -0.74 -16.60 -41.79
CA VAL A 58 0.62 -16.66 -42.33
C VAL A 58 1.60 -17.26 -41.32
N HIS A 59 1.44 -16.92 -40.04
CA HIS A 59 2.31 -17.43 -38.97
C HIS A 59 1.72 -18.63 -38.22
N ASN A 60 0.51 -19.08 -38.60
CA ASN A 60 -0.20 -20.18 -37.97
C ASN A 60 -0.26 -20.08 -36.43
N HIS A 61 -0.36 -18.86 -35.92
CA HIS A 61 -0.33 -18.56 -34.49
C HIS A 61 -1.70 -18.01 -34.06
N PRO A 62 -2.53 -18.80 -33.36
CA PRO A 62 -3.87 -18.40 -32.96
C PRO A 62 -3.83 -17.25 -31.95
N VAL A 63 -4.76 -16.30 -32.07
CA VAL A 63 -4.88 -15.18 -31.12
C VAL A 63 -6.17 -15.35 -30.32
N GLU A 64 -6.04 -15.59 -29.03
CA GLU A 64 -7.17 -15.84 -28.13
C GLU A 64 -7.92 -14.54 -27.77
N CYS A 65 -9.25 -14.63 -27.73
CA CYS A 65 -10.17 -13.53 -27.45
C CYS A 65 -11.17 -13.91 -26.36
N GLU A 66 -11.35 -13.05 -25.38
CA GLU A 66 -12.33 -13.18 -24.29
C GLU A 66 -13.19 -11.90 -24.19
N ILE A 67 -14.42 -12.04 -23.70
CA ILE A 67 -15.35 -10.92 -23.51
C ILE A 67 -15.72 -10.85 -22.04
N TYR A 68 -15.54 -9.67 -21.44
CA TYR A 68 -15.89 -9.40 -20.05
C TYR A 68 -16.94 -8.29 -19.97
N GLU A 69 -17.84 -8.39 -19.00
CA GLU A 69 -18.87 -7.40 -18.71
C GLU A 69 -18.74 -6.97 -17.24
N PHE A 70 -18.70 -5.66 -17.00
CA PHE A 70 -18.56 -5.04 -15.70
C PHE A 70 -19.71 -4.07 -15.44
N HIS A 71 -20.12 -3.94 -14.18
CA HIS A 71 -21.23 -3.07 -13.79
C HIS A 71 -20.87 -1.58 -13.91
N ASP A 72 -19.60 -1.23 -13.68
CA ASP A 72 -19.11 0.14 -13.82
C ASP A 72 -17.63 0.18 -14.26
N PHE A 73 -17.14 1.39 -14.53
CA PHE A 73 -15.75 1.62 -14.92
C PHE A 73 -14.75 1.38 -13.77
N ALA A 74 -15.16 1.56 -12.52
CA ALA A 74 -14.29 1.38 -11.36
C ALA A 74 -13.92 -0.10 -11.14
N THR A 75 -14.89 -0.99 -11.33
CA THR A 75 -14.65 -2.44 -11.29
C THR A 75 -13.81 -2.94 -12.44
N PHE A 76 -14.02 -2.41 -13.65
CA PHE A 76 -13.10 -2.66 -14.77
C PHE A 76 -11.66 -2.27 -14.43
N GLU A 77 -11.43 -1.06 -13.89
CA GLU A 77 -10.08 -0.61 -13.53
C GLU A 77 -9.45 -1.48 -12.44
N THR A 78 -10.24 -1.94 -11.46
CA THR A 78 -9.77 -2.86 -10.42
C THR A 78 -9.39 -4.23 -10.99
N TRP A 79 -10.22 -4.78 -11.89
CA TRP A 79 -9.91 -6.03 -12.60
C TRP A 79 -8.65 -5.90 -13.45
N LYS A 80 -8.54 -4.83 -14.25
CA LYS A 80 -7.37 -4.55 -15.09
C LYS A 80 -6.12 -4.45 -14.22
N THR A 81 -6.22 -3.75 -13.09
CA THR A 81 -5.12 -3.59 -12.14
C THR A 81 -4.62 -4.94 -11.65
N ARG A 82 -5.53 -5.77 -11.14
CA ARG A 82 -5.23 -7.12 -10.68
C ARG A 82 -4.62 -8.00 -11.77
N TYR A 83 -5.15 -7.92 -12.99
CA TYR A 83 -4.62 -8.67 -14.14
C TYR A 83 -3.16 -8.27 -14.44
N GLU A 84 -2.87 -6.96 -14.49
CA GLU A 84 -1.53 -6.43 -14.76
C GLU A 84 -0.54 -6.83 -13.65
N GLU A 85 -0.97 -6.84 -12.38
CA GLU A 85 -0.16 -7.26 -11.23
C GLU A 85 0.14 -8.76 -11.23
N THR A 86 -0.87 -9.58 -11.53
CA THR A 86 -0.75 -11.05 -11.50
C THR A 86 0.07 -11.57 -12.68
N THR A 87 -0.07 -10.96 -13.85
CA THR A 87 0.52 -11.49 -15.09
C THR A 87 1.79 -10.78 -15.55
N GLY A 88 2.09 -9.58 -15.06
CA GLY A 88 3.22 -8.78 -15.54
C GLY A 88 3.01 -8.11 -16.91
N TYR A 89 1.82 -8.23 -17.51
CA TYR A 89 1.48 -7.61 -18.78
C TYR A 89 0.71 -6.30 -18.58
N GLY A 90 1.41 -5.17 -18.57
CA GLY A 90 0.78 -3.84 -18.47
C GLY A 90 0.12 -3.34 -19.76
N TYR A 91 -0.94 -2.55 -19.64
CA TYR A 91 -1.68 -1.89 -20.71
C TYR A 91 -1.76 -0.37 -20.52
N THR A 92 -1.60 0.34 -21.62
CA THR A 92 -1.58 1.80 -21.69
C THR A 92 -2.67 2.33 -22.60
N LEU A 93 -3.36 3.38 -22.17
CA LEU A 93 -4.41 4.02 -22.94
C LEU A 93 -3.83 4.64 -24.22
N ARG A 94 -4.26 4.17 -25.39
CA ARG A 94 -3.80 4.67 -26.70
C ARG A 94 -4.68 5.76 -27.27
N VAL A 95 -5.99 5.61 -27.09
CA VAL A 95 -7.00 6.53 -27.61
C VAL A 95 -7.91 6.86 -26.43
N SER A 96 -7.93 8.15 -26.07
CA SER A 96 -8.86 8.66 -25.07
C SER A 96 -10.30 8.43 -25.51
N GLU A 97 -11.19 8.40 -24.53
CA GLU A 97 -12.60 8.13 -24.72
C GLU A 97 -13.22 8.94 -25.87
N ARG A 98 -13.90 8.25 -26.80
CA ARG A 98 -14.69 8.87 -27.87
C ARG A 98 -16.14 8.42 -27.75
N VAL A 99 -17.03 9.37 -27.55
CA VAL A 99 -18.47 9.14 -27.53
C VAL A 99 -18.97 8.97 -28.96
N LEU A 100 -19.55 7.81 -29.26
CA LEU A 100 -20.18 7.50 -30.53
C LEU A 100 -21.62 8.00 -30.56
N ARG A 101 -22.17 8.21 -31.77
CA ARG A 101 -23.59 8.56 -31.97
C ARG A 101 -24.55 7.49 -31.43
N SER A 102 -24.05 6.27 -31.18
CA SER A 102 -24.78 5.16 -30.57
C SER A 102 -24.95 5.27 -29.05
N GLY A 103 -24.38 6.28 -28.38
CA GLY A 103 -24.42 6.40 -26.92
C GLY A 103 -23.37 5.56 -26.19
N GLU A 104 -22.43 4.96 -26.92
CA GLU A 104 -21.28 4.23 -26.36
C GLU A 104 -20.01 5.08 -26.40
N ALA A 105 -19.23 5.02 -25.34
CA ALA A 105 -17.93 5.64 -25.23
C ALA A 105 -16.83 4.58 -25.35
N LYS A 106 -16.00 4.65 -26.39
CA LYS A 106 -14.96 3.63 -26.67
C LYS A 106 -13.56 4.12 -26.31
N SER A 107 -12.79 3.26 -25.65
CA SER A 107 -11.38 3.47 -25.30
C SER A 107 -10.56 2.20 -25.57
N HIS A 108 -9.32 2.37 -26.03
CA HIS A 108 -8.45 1.24 -26.39
C HIS A 108 -7.18 1.28 -25.56
N TYR A 109 -6.86 0.17 -24.88
CA TYR A 109 -5.63 0.00 -24.12
C TYR A 109 -4.73 -1.03 -24.81
N ILE A 110 -3.50 -0.63 -25.12
CA ILE A 110 -2.51 -1.50 -25.79
C ILE A 110 -1.44 -1.95 -24.81
N CYS A 111 -0.85 -3.13 -25.05
CA CYS A 111 0.31 -3.59 -24.28
C CYS A 111 1.41 -2.51 -24.20
N HIS A 112 1.92 -2.27 -23.00
CA HIS A 112 2.92 -1.24 -22.71
C HIS A 112 4.25 -1.48 -23.43
N ARG A 113 4.59 -2.73 -23.78
CA ARG A 113 5.79 -3.07 -24.56
C ARG A 113 5.60 -2.91 -26.07
N SER A 114 4.36 -2.75 -26.53
CA SER A 114 4.00 -2.63 -27.95
C SER A 114 4.51 -1.33 -28.58
N GLY A 115 5.10 -1.44 -29.77
CA GLY A 115 5.52 -0.33 -30.63
C GLY A 115 7.02 -0.06 -30.65
N VAL A 116 7.39 0.99 -31.37
CA VAL A 116 8.78 1.50 -31.45
C VAL A 116 8.92 2.69 -30.52
N HIS A 117 10.06 2.79 -29.84
CA HIS A 117 10.40 3.99 -29.07
C HIS A 117 10.43 5.22 -29.98
N LYS A 118 9.67 6.26 -29.64
CA LYS A 118 9.75 7.56 -30.30
C LYS A 118 10.37 8.53 -29.31
N SER A 119 11.55 9.07 -29.64
CA SER A 119 12.09 10.22 -28.93
C SER A 119 11.25 11.45 -29.29
N GLU A 120 10.45 11.93 -28.33
CA GLU A 120 9.80 13.24 -28.49
C GLU A 120 10.71 14.35 -27.94
N SER A 121 11.06 15.24 -28.86
CA SER A 121 11.43 16.66 -28.71
C SER A 121 12.88 17.04 -29.05
N LYS A 122 13.00 18.05 -29.93
CA LYS A 122 14.17 18.91 -30.14
C LYS A 122 14.34 19.90 -28.98
N GLY A 123 14.07 19.47 -27.75
CA GLY A 123 14.25 20.26 -26.53
C GLY A 123 15.11 19.46 -25.58
N GLN A 124 16.23 20.03 -25.13
CA GLN A 124 17.16 19.37 -24.21
C GLN A 124 16.47 19.08 -22.86
N ARG A 125 15.83 17.91 -22.75
CA ARG A 125 15.54 17.30 -21.46
C ARG A 125 16.55 16.19 -21.24
N LYS A 126 17.15 16.16 -20.05
CA LYS A 126 18.10 15.11 -19.63
C LYS A 126 17.50 13.74 -19.93
N LEU A 127 18.25 12.91 -20.67
CA LEU A 127 17.93 11.51 -20.92
C LEU A 127 17.61 10.81 -19.59
N LYS A 128 16.50 10.07 -19.55
CA LYS A 128 16.22 9.16 -18.42
C LYS A 128 17.36 8.14 -18.35
N LYS A 129 17.85 7.82 -17.14
CA LYS A 129 18.90 6.80 -16.92
C LYS A 129 18.49 5.39 -17.39
N GLY A 130 17.20 5.12 -17.61
CA GLY A 130 16.68 3.88 -18.19
C GLY A 130 16.19 4.10 -19.63
N GLY A 131 16.63 3.23 -20.55
CA GLY A 131 16.13 3.18 -21.92
C GLY A 131 14.65 2.75 -22.02
N SER A 132 14.10 2.74 -23.22
CA SER A 132 12.72 2.35 -23.47
C SER A 132 12.57 0.82 -23.59
N ASN A 133 11.70 0.19 -22.80
CA ASN A 133 11.42 -1.26 -22.84
C ASN A 133 10.40 -1.67 -23.94
N LYS A 134 10.49 -1.03 -25.12
CA LYS A 134 9.58 -1.28 -26.26
C LYS A 134 10.18 -2.37 -27.15
N ILE A 135 9.36 -3.30 -27.66
CA ILE A 135 9.83 -4.46 -28.45
C ILE A 135 10.26 -4.10 -29.88
N GLY A 136 9.97 -2.88 -30.34
CA GLY A 136 10.29 -2.43 -31.71
C GLY A 136 9.33 -2.97 -32.78
N THR A 137 8.43 -3.89 -32.42
CA THR A 137 7.31 -4.40 -33.22
C THR A 137 5.99 -4.17 -32.50
N THR A 138 4.86 -4.63 -33.07
CA THR A 138 3.54 -4.49 -32.43
C THR A 138 3.16 -5.77 -31.71
N CYS A 139 2.87 -5.70 -30.42
CA CYS A 139 2.22 -6.80 -29.70
C CYS A 139 0.71 -6.84 -30.07
N PRO A 140 0.14 -8.02 -30.38
CA PRO A 140 -1.25 -8.15 -30.80
C PRO A 140 -2.26 -8.01 -29.65
N SER A 141 -1.81 -8.08 -28.40
CA SER A 141 -2.68 -7.93 -27.22
C SER A 141 -3.23 -6.52 -27.06
N ILE A 142 -4.55 -6.43 -26.87
CA ILE A 142 -5.30 -5.18 -26.73
C ILE A 142 -6.58 -5.40 -25.92
N LEU A 143 -6.96 -4.39 -25.14
CA LEU A 143 -8.27 -4.27 -24.50
C LEU A 143 -9.09 -3.23 -25.25
N GLU A 144 -10.20 -3.64 -25.84
CA GLU A 144 -11.18 -2.76 -26.48
C GLU A 144 -12.35 -2.57 -25.50
N VAL A 145 -12.43 -1.39 -24.88
CA VAL A 145 -13.37 -1.07 -23.80
C VAL A 145 -14.50 -0.20 -24.36
N SER A 146 -15.74 -0.63 -24.18
CA SER A 146 -16.95 0.09 -24.57
C SER A 146 -17.81 0.36 -23.33
N ARG A 147 -17.97 1.63 -22.98
CA ARG A 147 -18.79 2.09 -21.85
C ARG A 147 -20.12 2.63 -22.34
N SER A 148 -21.21 2.15 -21.77
CA SER A 148 -22.55 2.69 -22.05
C SER A 148 -22.78 3.98 -21.25
N VAL A 149 -23.24 5.04 -21.93
CA VAL A 149 -23.50 6.34 -21.29
C VAL A 149 -24.83 6.35 -20.50
N ALA A 150 -25.73 5.40 -20.76
CA ALA A 150 -27.07 5.37 -20.15
C ALA A 150 -27.08 4.75 -18.74
N ASP A 151 -26.33 3.67 -18.52
CA ASP A 151 -26.31 2.87 -17.30
C ASP A 151 -24.91 2.75 -16.68
N GLY A 152 -23.86 3.21 -17.37
CA GLY A 152 -22.47 3.15 -16.90
C GLY A 152 -21.81 1.78 -17.04
N SER A 153 -22.49 0.79 -17.62
CA SER A 153 -21.96 -0.57 -17.81
C SER A 153 -20.78 -0.59 -18.78
N VAL A 154 -19.84 -1.51 -18.56
CA VAL A 154 -18.60 -1.59 -19.34
C VAL A 154 -18.42 -2.98 -19.93
N LYS A 155 -18.29 -3.04 -21.26
CA LYS A 155 -17.97 -4.25 -22.02
C LYS A 155 -16.54 -4.19 -22.52
N VAL A 156 -15.76 -5.25 -22.28
CA VAL A 156 -14.35 -5.34 -22.66
C VAL A 156 -14.14 -6.54 -23.57
N VAL A 157 -13.64 -6.29 -24.78
CA VAL A 157 -13.13 -7.34 -25.67
C VAL A 157 -11.62 -7.43 -25.47
N PHE A 158 -11.18 -8.53 -24.89
CA PHE A 158 -9.80 -8.76 -24.49
C PHE A 158 -9.09 -9.75 -25.41
N TRP A 159 -8.06 -9.26 -26.11
CA TRP A 159 -7.14 -10.09 -26.88
C TRP A 159 -5.91 -10.38 -26.03
N LYS A 160 -5.78 -11.59 -25.50
CA LYS A 160 -4.81 -11.90 -24.43
C LYS A 160 -3.46 -12.43 -24.90
N THR A 161 -3.34 -12.88 -26.14
CA THR A 161 -2.09 -13.43 -26.68
C THR A 161 -1.04 -12.33 -26.85
N HIS A 162 0.12 -12.49 -26.21
CA HIS A 162 1.30 -11.63 -26.38
C HIS A 162 2.33 -12.33 -27.28
N ILE A 163 2.93 -11.58 -28.22
CA ILE A 163 3.94 -12.12 -29.15
C ILE A 163 5.12 -11.16 -29.20
N GLY A 164 6.34 -11.72 -29.13
CA GLY A 164 7.60 -10.98 -29.24
C GLY A 164 8.12 -10.44 -27.91
N HIS A 165 7.49 -10.80 -26.78
CA HIS A 165 7.99 -10.52 -25.45
C HIS A 165 7.33 -11.37 -24.37
N ASP A 166 8.07 -11.59 -23.28
CA ASP A 166 7.52 -12.14 -22.03
C ASP A 166 6.96 -11.03 -21.13
N ALA A 167 6.36 -11.46 -20.02
CA ALA A 167 5.87 -10.58 -18.95
C ALA A 167 6.98 -9.67 -18.41
N ASP A 168 6.66 -8.39 -18.15
CA ASP A 168 7.60 -7.44 -17.55
C ASP A 168 7.50 -7.50 -16.02
N THR A 169 8.15 -8.50 -15.43
CA THR A 169 8.17 -8.72 -13.98
C THR A 169 9.15 -7.80 -13.23
N ILE A 170 9.98 -7.06 -13.97
CA ILE A 170 11.01 -6.16 -13.43
C ILE A 170 10.47 -4.72 -13.33
N HIS A 171 9.63 -4.31 -14.29
CA HIS A 171 9.09 -2.95 -14.37
C HIS A 171 7.56 -2.93 -14.42
N LEU A 172 6.92 -3.66 -13.50
CA LEU A 172 5.50 -3.47 -13.23
C LEU A 172 5.22 -1.97 -13.01
N PRO A 173 4.24 -1.38 -13.73
CA PRO A 173 3.76 -0.06 -13.39
C PRO A 173 3.37 -0.11 -11.93
N ILE A 174 3.97 0.74 -11.10
CA ILE A 174 3.37 1.08 -9.82
C ILE A 174 2.02 1.67 -10.22
N HIS A 175 0.95 0.89 -10.08
CA HIS A 175 -0.39 1.43 -10.15
C HIS A 175 -0.37 2.66 -9.30
N LYS A 176 -0.74 3.80 -9.87
CA LYS A 176 -0.93 5.00 -9.09
C LYS A 176 -2.15 4.74 -8.21
N THR A 177 -1.99 3.96 -7.14
CA THR A 177 -2.71 4.11 -5.88
C THR A 177 -2.42 5.53 -5.44
N LYS A 178 -3.14 6.50 -6.04
CA LYS A 178 -2.88 7.95 -5.98
C LYS A 178 -1.47 8.21 -5.46
N SER A 179 -0.45 7.94 -6.30
CA SER A 179 0.99 8.16 -6.02
C SER A 179 1.06 9.16 -4.88
N THR A 180 1.39 8.71 -3.66
CA THR A 180 1.33 9.51 -2.42
C THR A 180 1.54 10.95 -2.82
N LYS A 181 0.44 11.70 -2.99
CA LYS A 181 0.56 13.11 -3.33
C LYS A 181 1.43 13.57 -2.19
N LYS A 182 2.63 14.06 -2.49
CA LYS A 182 3.47 14.70 -1.48
C LYS A 182 2.49 15.67 -0.82
N LEU A 183 2.07 15.36 0.41
CA LEU A 183 0.94 16.04 1.02
C LEU A 183 1.25 17.53 0.89
N ASP A 184 0.31 18.29 0.33
CA ASP A 184 0.58 19.69 0.05
C ASP A 184 1.05 20.33 1.36
N ALA A 185 2.09 21.16 1.28
CA ALA A 185 2.64 21.77 2.48
C ALA A 185 1.52 22.55 3.18
N ILE A 186 1.33 22.29 4.47
CA ILE A 186 0.44 23.07 5.32
C ILE A 186 1.25 24.26 5.82
N ASP A 187 0.75 25.47 5.58
CA ASP A 187 1.39 26.75 5.92
C ASP A 187 1.00 27.27 7.31
N PHE A 188 0.25 26.48 8.07
CA PHE A 188 -0.17 26.76 9.44
C PHE A 188 0.23 25.64 10.42
N ASP A 189 0.28 25.98 11.71
CA ASP A 189 0.71 25.05 12.75
C ASP A 189 -0.38 24.04 13.11
N VAL A 190 -0.02 22.75 13.07
CA VAL A 190 -0.91 21.63 13.43
C VAL A 190 -0.28 20.78 14.52
N CYS A 191 -1.03 20.51 15.59
CA CYS A 191 -0.62 19.65 16.70
C CYS A 191 -1.61 18.51 16.92
N ALA A 192 -1.18 17.42 17.57
CA ALA A 192 -2.02 16.28 17.90
C ALA A 192 -2.00 15.99 19.41
N ILE A 193 -3.15 15.64 19.98
CA ILE A 193 -3.32 15.18 21.36
C ILE A 193 -3.85 13.74 21.35
N LEU A 194 -3.11 12.85 21.99
CA LEU A 194 -3.42 11.43 22.10
C LEU A 194 -3.76 11.07 23.55
N PRO A 195 -5.06 11.09 23.95
CA PRO A 195 -5.47 10.54 25.24
C PRO A 195 -5.17 9.05 25.32
N ALA A 196 -4.35 8.66 26.29
CA ALA A 196 -3.90 7.29 26.54
C ALA A 196 -3.95 6.91 28.05
N ALA A 197 -4.73 7.66 28.86
CA ALA A 197 -4.88 7.44 30.30
C ALA A 197 -5.94 6.38 30.68
N GLY A 198 -6.65 5.80 29.71
CA GLY A 198 -7.71 4.84 29.99
C GLY A 198 -7.19 3.50 30.55
N LYS A 199 -7.91 2.92 31.51
CA LYS A 199 -7.57 1.63 32.14
C LYS A 199 -7.88 0.42 31.26
N GLY A 200 -8.86 0.51 30.35
CA GLY A 200 -9.14 -0.55 29.38
C GLY A 200 -9.86 -1.78 29.94
N GLU A 201 -10.76 -1.59 30.92
CA GLU A 201 -11.45 -2.64 31.70
C GLU A 201 -12.05 -3.79 30.86
N ARG A 202 -12.54 -3.50 29.66
CA ARG A 202 -13.14 -4.49 28.73
C ARG A 202 -12.16 -5.49 28.11
N MET A 203 -10.86 -5.32 28.30
CA MET A 203 -9.83 -6.22 27.74
C MET A 203 -9.55 -7.46 28.60
N GLY A 204 -9.93 -7.44 29.87
CA GLY A 204 -9.75 -8.58 30.78
C GLY A 204 -8.29 -8.99 31.01
N VAL A 205 -7.35 -8.04 30.92
CA VAL A 205 -5.92 -8.24 31.19
C VAL A 205 -5.42 -7.16 32.15
N ASP A 206 -4.44 -7.50 32.99
CA ASP A 206 -3.90 -6.57 34.01
C ASP A 206 -3.11 -5.41 33.41
N THR A 207 -2.59 -5.58 32.20
CA THR A 207 -1.84 -4.54 31.48
C THR A 207 -2.81 -3.60 30.76
N PRO A 208 -2.76 -2.26 31.00
CA PRO A 208 -3.59 -1.32 30.27
C PRO A 208 -3.38 -1.46 28.76
N LYS A 209 -4.48 -1.47 28.02
CA LYS A 209 -4.54 -1.93 26.62
C LYS A 209 -3.58 -1.23 25.65
N GLN A 210 -3.30 0.04 25.89
CA GLN A 210 -2.35 0.84 25.12
C GLN A 210 -0.91 0.29 25.20
N TYR A 211 -0.57 -0.42 26.27
CA TYR A 211 0.74 -1.02 26.50
C TYR A 211 0.86 -2.47 26.04
N ILE A 212 -0.22 -3.09 25.55
CA ILE A 212 -0.19 -4.47 25.05
C ILE A 212 0.79 -4.54 23.87
N PRO A 213 1.80 -5.43 23.92
CA PRO A 213 2.74 -5.60 22.83
C PRO A 213 2.10 -6.37 21.67
N VAL A 214 2.23 -5.83 20.46
CA VAL A 214 1.97 -6.51 19.20
C VAL A 214 3.28 -6.52 18.43
N HIS A 215 3.80 -7.72 18.13
CA HIS A 215 5.14 -7.90 17.56
C HIS A 215 6.20 -7.13 18.36
N GLN A 216 6.24 -7.36 19.68
CA GLN A 216 7.12 -6.70 20.67
C GLN A 216 6.97 -5.19 20.84
N LYS A 217 6.07 -4.56 20.09
CA LYS A 217 5.86 -3.13 20.12
C LYS A 217 4.49 -2.79 20.72
N PRO A 218 4.42 -1.92 21.74
CA PRO A 218 3.14 -1.51 22.34
C PRO A 218 2.21 -0.86 21.32
N ILE A 219 0.90 -1.09 21.42
CA ILE A 219 -0.11 -0.53 20.49
C ILE A 219 0.02 0.99 20.35
N ILE A 220 0.21 1.71 21.46
CA ILE A 220 0.39 3.16 21.45
C ILE A 220 1.57 3.64 20.59
N CYS A 221 2.65 2.85 20.53
CA CYS A 221 3.84 3.20 19.75
C CYS A 221 3.52 3.28 18.26
N TYR A 222 2.64 2.41 17.76
CA TYR A 222 2.18 2.47 16.36
C TYR A 222 1.39 3.75 16.07
N ALA A 223 0.49 4.16 16.97
CA ALA A 223 -0.30 5.38 16.82
C ALA A 223 0.60 6.63 16.85
N VAL A 224 1.52 6.72 17.82
CA VAL A 224 2.45 7.85 17.96
C VAL A 224 3.33 7.99 16.72
N GLU A 225 3.95 6.91 16.26
CA GLU A 225 4.78 6.95 15.05
C GLU A 225 3.99 7.35 13.80
N ALA A 226 2.73 6.92 13.69
CA ALA A 226 1.89 7.33 12.57
C ALA A 226 1.71 8.85 12.50
N PHE A 227 1.58 9.52 13.65
CA PHE A 227 1.55 10.98 13.70
C PHE A 227 2.93 11.61 13.49
N LEU A 228 4.00 11.05 14.05
CA LEU A 228 5.35 11.61 13.89
C LEU A 228 5.85 11.56 12.44
N ARG A 229 5.37 10.60 11.63
CA ARG A 229 5.68 10.52 10.20
C ARG A 229 5.04 11.63 9.37
N LEU A 230 3.96 12.25 9.85
CA LEU A 230 3.27 13.31 9.11
C LEU A 230 4.09 14.60 9.16
N PRO A 231 4.59 15.11 8.01
CA PRO A 231 5.55 16.21 8.00
C PRO A 231 4.96 17.53 8.52
N PHE A 232 3.65 17.75 8.32
CA PHE A 232 2.93 18.95 8.74
C PHE A 232 2.59 19.00 10.24
N ILE A 233 2.85 17.93 11.00
CA ILE A 233 2.60 17.92 12.44
C ILE A 233 3.81 18.47 13.18
N LYS A 234 3.58 19.53 13.95
CA LYS A 234 4.58 20.25 14.75
C LYS A 234 4.83 19.56 16.08
N LYS A 235 3.77 19.23 16.82
CA LYS A 235 3.85 18.52 18.12
C LYS A 235 2.82 17.40 18.22
N VAL A 236 3.20 16.33 18.92
CA VAL A 236 2.34 15.22 19.34
C VAL A 236 2.41 15.14 20.86
N ILE A 237 1.26 15.31 21.53
CA ILE A 237 1.13 15.26 22.98
C ILE A 237 0.46 13.94 23.36
N VAL A 238 1.19 13.06 24.03
CA VAL A 238 0.65 11.81 24.58
C VAL A 238 0.28 12.02 26.04
N VAL A 239 -0.96 11.72 26.40
CA VAL A 239 -1.46 11.91 27.77
C VAL A 239 -1.61 10.55 28.43
N ALA A 240 -0.65 10.20 29.29
CA ALA A 240 -0.66 8.98 30.10
C ALA A 240 -1.56 9.14 31.34
N SER A 241 -1.94 8.04 31.97
CA SER A 241 -2.57 8.08 33.28
C SER A 241 -1.57 8.53 34.35
N THR A 242 -2.05 9.26 35.35
CA THR A 242 -1.26 9.59 36.55
C THR A 242 -0.62 8.33 37.14
N GLY A 243 0.69 8.39 37.37
CA GLY A 243 1.47 7.24 37.86
C GLY A 243 1.92 6.23 36.79
N SER A 244 1.54 6.43 35.52
CA SER A 244 2.02 5.64 34.37
C SER A 244 2.94 6.43 33.43
N LEU A 245 3.35 7.65 33.82
CA LEU A 245 4.24 8.51 33.02
C LEU A 245 5.58 7.83 32.71
N ASN A 246 6.26 7.31 33.74
CA ASN A 246 7.55 6.62 33.55
C ASN A 246 7.40 5.37 32.67
N LEU A 247 6.34 4.59 32.88
CA LEU A 247 6.05 3.44 32.02
C LEU A 247 5.84 3.87 30.56
N MET A 248 5.12 4.97 30.31
CA MET A 248 4.92 5.49 28.96
C MET A 248 6.25 5.92 28.32
N LEU A 249 7.07 6.68 29.06
CA LEU A 249 8.38 7.12 28.60
C LEU A 249 9.30 5.93 28.30
N ASP A 250 9.36 4.93 29.18
CA ASP A 250 10.16 3.72 28.98
C ASP A 250 9.75 2.97 27.70
N LYS A 251 8.44 2.80 27.47
CA LYS A 251 7.93 2.13 26.27
C LYS A 251 8.26 2.90 25.00
N LEU A 252 8.14 4.23 24.99
CA LEU A 252 8.48 5.05 23.84
C LEU A 252 10.00 5.09 23.61
N CYS A 253 10.81 5.11 24.67
CA CYS A 253 12.27 5.07 24.62
C CYS A 253 12.79 3.75 24.03
N GLN A 254 12.28 2.62 24.55
CA GLN A 254 12.65 1.26 24.09
C GLN A 254 12.35 1.04 22.60
N ASN A 255 11.40 1.77 22.03
CA ASN A 255 11.04 1.70 20.62
C ASN A 255 11.65 2.83 19.77
N CYS A 256 12.61 3.58 20.31
CA CYS A 256 13.32 4.68 19.65
C CYS A 256 12.41 5.83 19.18
N ILE A 257 11.26 6.05 19.83
CA ILE A 257 10.25 7.04 19.41
C ILE A 257 10.51 8.42 20.02
N LEU A 258 11.17 8.50 21.18
CA LEU A 258 11.48 9.76 21.87
C LEU A 258 12.60 10.59 21.20
N GLN A 259 12.78 10.48 19.89
CA GLN A 259 13.80 11.23 19.16
C GLN A 259 13.25 12.56 18.66
N GLY A 260 13.90 13.66 19.08
CA GLY A 260 13.61 15.02 18.63
C GLY A 260 12.47 15.72 19.37
N ASP A 261 12.22 16.98 19.01
CA ASP A 261 11.36 17.87 19.79
C ASP A 261 9.86 17.75 19.46
N LYS A 262 9.47 16.85 18.53
CA LYS A 262 8.08 16.71 18.09
C LYS A 262 7.17 16.01 19.12
N LEU A 263 7.72 15.16 19.98
CA LEU A 263 6.92 14.34 20.91
C LEU A 263 7.02 14.89 22.33
N MET A 264 5.88 15.00 23.00
CA MET A 264 5.81 15.28 24.43
C MET A 264 4.87 14.31 25.12
N VAL A 265 5.19 13.97 26.36
CA VAL A 265 4.37 13.11 27.20
C VAL A 265 3.99 13.89 28.45
N THR A 266 2.72 13.83 28.81
CA THR A 266 2.19 14.39 30.05
C THR A 266 1.31 13.34 30.73
N GLU A 267 0.83 13.64 31.92
CA GLU A 267 -0.11 12.80 32.64
C GLU A 267 -1.40 13.55 32.97
N ALA A 268 -2.48 12.80 33.07
CA ALA A 268 -3.75 13.28 33.57
C ALA A 268 -4.44 12.18 34.38
N SER A 269 -5.14 12.58 35.43
CA SER A 269 -6.09 11.74 36.13
C SER A 269 -7.46 11.83 35.45
N GLY A 270 -8.27 10.80 35.65
CA GLY A 270 -9.70 10.84 35.37
C GLY A 270 -10.09 10.52 33.92
N THR A 271 -11.03 11.29 33.35
CA THR A 271 -11.78 10.89 32.15
C THR A 271 -11.04 11.18 30.84
N ARG A 272 -11.65 10.74 29.72
CA ARG A 272 -11.14 11.05 28.37
C ARG A 272 -11.09 12.57 28.14
N HIS A 273 -12.11 13.31 28.56
CA HIS A 273 -12.14 14.76 28.36
C HIS A 273 -11.13 15.48 29.26
N GLU A 274 -10.90 15.03 30.50
CA GLU A 274 -9.83 15.56 31.34
C GLU A 274 -8.44 15.36 30.73
N SER A 275 -8.21 14.19 30.13
CA SER A 275 -6.96 13.93 29.40
C SER A 275 -6.75 14.91 28.24
N ILE A 276 -7.79 15.19 27.46
CA ILE A 276 -7.71 16.13 26.33
C ILE A 276 -7.50 17.57 26.85
N LYS A 277 -8.19 17.96 27.93
CA LYS A 277 -8.01 19.27 28.58
C LYS A 277 -6.59 19.47 29.09
N SER A 278 -5.98 18.42 29.68
CA SER A 278 -4.56 18.44 30.06
C SER A 278 -3.65 18.63 28.84
N GLY A 279 -3.90 17.90 27.76
CA GLY A 279 -3.17 18.06 26.49
C GLY A 279 -3.23 19.49 25.92
N LEU A 280 -4.40 20.14 25.99
CA LEU A 280 -4.56 21.54 25.55
C LEU A 280 -3.73 22.50 26.40
N ARG A 281 -3.70 22.32 27.73
CA ARG A 281 -2.84 23.12 28.63
C ARG A 281 -1.37 22.94 28.32
N VAL A 282 -0.92 21.74 27.96
CA VAL A 282 0.47 21.50 27.57
C VAL A 282 0.82 22.25 26.27
N LEU A 283 -0.09 22.30 25.29
CA LEU A 283 0.15 23.08 24.07
C LEU A 283 0.37 24.57 24.34
N GLN A 284 -0.29 25.12 25.37
CA GLN A 284 -0.10 26.52 25.78
C GLN A 284 1.31 26.81 26.31
N THR A 285 1.97 25.81 26.90
CA THR A 285 3.28 25.99 27.53
C THR A 285 4.44 25.56 26.65
N CYS A 286 4.20 24.65 25.70
CA CYS A 286 5.27 24.02 24.92
C CYS A 286 5.43 24.55 23.49
N CYS A 287 4.50 25.37 23.01
CA CYS A 287 4.55 25.97 21.68
C CYS A 287 4.80 27.47 21.79
N GLU A 288 5.76 28.00 21.02
CA GLU A 288 6.01 29.45 20.91
C GLU A 288 4.78 30.17 20.34
N THR A 289 4.15 29.56 19.35
CA THR A 289 2.90 29.97 18.71
C THR A 289 1.86 28.89 18.95
N LEU A 290 0.67 29.28 19.41
CA LEU A 290 -0.44 28.34 19.55
C LEU A 290 -0.79 27.75 18.17
N PRO A 291 -1.08 26.44 18.10
CA PRO A 291 -1.42 25.83 16.82
C PRO A 291 -2.76 26.37 16.31
N GLU A 292 -2.92 26.43 14.99
CA GLU A 292 -4.19 26.80 14.40
C GLU A 292 -5.17 25.62 14.44
N ILE A 293 -4.64 24.40 14.27
CA ILE A 293 -5.42 23.16 14.30
C ILE A 293 -4.88 22.18 15.34
N VAL A 294 -5.78 21.59 16.11
CA VAL A 294 -5.49 20.45 16.99
C VAL A 294 -6.26 19.23 16.53
N ILE A 295 -5.53 18.13 16.39
CA ILE A 295 -6.06 16.80 16.16
C ILE A 295 -6.24 16.10 17.51
N VAL A 296 -7.38 15.46 17.74
CA VAL A 296 -7.59 14.54 18.87
C VAL A 296 -7.68 13.12 18.32
N HIS A 297 -6.90 12.21 18.89
CA HIS A 297 -6.85 10.81 18.43
C HIS A 297 -6.68 9.82 19.58
N ASP A 298 -7.50 8.78 19.64
CA ASP A 298 -7.35 7.76 20.69
C ASP A 298 -6.03 6.98 20.49
N GLY A 299 -5.21 6.87 21.55
CA GLY A 299 -3.91 6.19 21.50
C GLY A 299 -3.94 4.68 21.16
N VAL A 300 -5.13 4.09 21.06
CA VAL A 300 -5.37 2.66 20.72
C VAL A 300 -5.97 2.47 19.33
N ARG A 301 -5.79 3.43 18.43
CA ARG A 301 -6.16 3.36 17.01
C ARG A 301 -4.88 3.47 16.17
N PRO A 302 -4.15 2.36 15.98
CA PRO A 302 -2.80 2.37 15.41
C PRO A 302 -2.75 2.62 13.90
N PHE A 303 -3.89 2.50 13.20
CA PHE A 303 -3.95 2.60 11.74
C PHE A 303 -4.89 3.72 11.31
N PHE A 304 -4.41 4.55 10.41
CA PHE A 304 -5.21 5.52 9.67
C PHE A 304 -4.46 5.89 8.37
N PRO A 305 -5.17 6.10 7.26
CA PRO A 305 -4.56 6.64 6.05
C PRO A 305 -4.03 8.07 6.26
N GLU A 306 -2.87 8.40 5.69
CA GLU A 306 -2.30 9.76 5.86
C GLU A 306 -3.14 10.84 5.15
N ASP A 307 -3.76 10.48 4.02
CA ASP A 307 -4.60 11.38 3.23
C ASP A 307 -5.90 11.74 3.95
N ILE A 308 -6.47 10.83 4.75
CA ILE A 308 -7.67 11.16 5.54
C ILE A 308 -7.34 12.19 6.63
N VAL A 309 -6.16 12.10 7.27
CA VAL A 309 -5.73 13.08 8.28
C VAL A 309 -5.49 14.44 7.65
N TYR A 310 -4.86 14.49 6.48
CA TYR A 310 -4.67 15.73 5.73
C TYR A 310 -6.02 16.39 5.41
N ASN A 311 -6.96 15.64 4.82
CA ASN A 311 -8.28 16.16 4.47
C ASN A 311 -9.05 16.63 5.72
N LEU A 312 -8.94 15.90 6.83
CA LEU A 312 -9.54 16.24 8.11
C LEU A 312 -9.04 17.60 8.63
N VAL A 313 -7.72 17.83 8.57
CA VAL A 313 -7.10 19.09 8.99
C VAL A 313 -7.57 20.26 8.13
N MET A 314 -7.53 20.11 6.81
CA MET A 314 -7.98 21.17 5.88
C MET A 314 -9.46 21.50 6.08
N THR A 315 -10.29 20.47 6.29
CA THR A 315 -11.72 20.62 6.54
C THR A 315 -12.00 21.33 7.87
N ALA A 316 -11.25 21.00 8.92
CA ALA A 316 -11.37 21.69 10.21
C ALA A 316 -10.90 23.15 10.13
N LYS A 317 -9.88 23.44 9.32
CA LYS A 317 -9.42 24.81 9.06
C LYS A 317 -10.53 25.65 8.43
N GLU A 318 -11.26 25.10 7.45
CA GLU A 318 -12.36 25.78 6.75
C GLU A 318 -13.63 25.91 7.61
N HIS A 319 -14.02 24.86 8.33
CA HIS A 319 -15.32 24.78 9.00
C HIS A 319 -15.28 24.88 10.53
N GLY A 320 -14.10 25.09 11.12
CA GLY A 320 -13.90 25.15 12.56
C GLY A 320 -13.69 23.79 13.22
N ALA A 321 -14.44 22.77 12.81
CA ALA A 321 -14.30 21.41 13.31
C ALA A 321 -14.60 20.37 12.23
N SER A 322 -13.90 19.23 12.29
CA SER A 322 -14.11 18.11 11.39
C SER A 322 -13.95 16.78 12.12
N GLY A 323 -14.76 15.80 11.75
CA GLY A 323 -14.70 14.45 12.28
C GLY A 323 -14.81 13.39 11.20
N ILE A 324 -14.34 12.18 11.50
CA ILE A 324 -14.47 11.03 10.60
C ILE A 324 -15.68 10.20 11.01
N ILE A 325 -16.44 9.73 10.02
CA ILE A 325 -17.57 8.84 10.21
C ILE A 325 -17.45 7.58 9.38
N CYS A 326 -17.96 6.48 9.94
CA CYS A 326 -18.10 5.20 9.27
C CYS A 326 -19.58 4.75 9.23
N PRO A 327 -20.00 4.01 8.20
CA PRO A 327 -21.30 3.33 8.22
C PRO A 327 -21.41 2.39 9.43
N LEU A 328 -22.61 2.32 10.01
CA LEU A 328 -22.92 1.34 11.05
C LEU A 328 -23.06 -0.05 10.42
N VAL A 329 -22.43 -1.06 11.05
CA VAL A 329 -22.55 -2.46 10.63
C VAL A 329 -23.80 -3.08 11.28
N SER A 330 -23.90 -2.99 12.60
CA SER A 330 -25.03 -3.53 13.37
C SER A 330 -26.23 -2.56 13.39
N THR A 331 -27.42 -3.13 13.55
CA THR A 331 -28.63 -2.36 13.92
C THR A 331 -28.43 -1.74 15.30
N VAL A 332 -28.84 -0.48 15.45
CA VAL A 332 -28.80 0.22 16.74
C VAL A 332 -30.20 0.27 17.32
N ILE A 333 -30.33 -0.12 18.58
CA ILE A 333 -31.59 -0.17 19.31
C ILE A 333 -31.46 0.60 20.63
N SER A 334 -32.54 1.22 21.11
CA SER A 334 -32.69 1.62 22.51
C SER A 334 -33.37 0.50 23.30
N ILE A 335 -33.13 0.50 24.60
CA ILE A 335 -33.86 -0.34 25.56
C ILE A 335 -34.60 0.57 26.53
N ASP A 336 -35.73 0.09 27.05
CA ASP A 336 -36.42 0.73 28.16
C ASP A 336 -35.75 0.42 29.51
N ASP A 337 -36.32 0.96 30.60
CA ASP A 337 -35.81 0.78 31.97
C ASP A 337 -35.82 -0.70 32.42
N ASP A 338 -36.67 -1.53 31.82
CA ASP A 338 -36.80 -2.98 32.10
C ASP A 338 -35.93 -3.84 31.15
N SER A 339 -35.06 -3.21 30.36
CA SER A 339 -34.16 -3.85 29.37
C SER A 339 -34.87 -4.56 28.21
N PHE A 340 -36.12 -4.19 27.91
CA PHE A 340 -36.80 -4.62 26.69
C PHE A 340 -36.46 -3.70 25.52
N LEU A 341 -36.59 -4.24 24.30
CA LEU A 341 -36.43 -3.46 23.07
C LEU A 341 -37.48 -2.33 23.01
N ASP A 342 -37.01 -1.10 22.91
CA ASP A 342 -37.85 0.10 22.82
C ASP A 342 -37.91 0.61 21.36
N VAL A 343 -36.82 1.16 20.82
CA VAL A 343 -36.77 1.73 19.46
C VAL A 343 -35.66 1.09 18.63
N VAL A 344 -35.95 0.79 17.36
CA VAL A 344 -34.94 0.47 16.34
C VAL A 344 -34.62 1.72 15.53
N LEU A 345 -33.37 2.18 15.57
CA LEU A 345 -32.95 3.39 14.86
C LEU A 345 -32.75 3.13 13.36
N ASP A 346 -33.15 4.10 12.52
CA ASP A 346 -32.91 4.08 11.07
C ASP A 346 -31.42 4.26 10.76
N ARG A 347 -30.73 3.13 10.54
CA ARG A 347 -29.29 3.04 10.26
C ARG A 347 -28.81 3.93 9.11
N SER A 348 -29.68 4.33 8.17
CA SER A 348 -29.30 5.24 7.09
C SER A 348 -28.91 6.64 7.61
N LYS A 349 -29.57 7.09 8.70
CA LYS A 349 -29.40 8.42 9.32
C LYS A 349 -28.27 8.48 10.35
N TYR A 350 -27.87 7.34 10.92
CA TYR A 350 -26.82 7.28 11.93
C TYR A 350 -25.51 6.75 11.36
N LYS A 351 -24.41 7.16 11.98
CA LYS A 351 -23.04 6.82 11.60
C LYS A 351 -22.20 6.64 12.87
N ALA A 352 -21.20 5.77 12.82
CA ALA A 352 -20.22 5.67 13.89
C ALA A 352 -19.26 6.85 13.78
N SER A 353 -19.09 7.61 14.87
CA SER A 353 -18.04 8.63 14.97
C SER A 353 -16.70 7.97 15.26
N GLU A 354 -15.69 8.30 14.47
CA GLU A 354 -14.36 7.71 14.54
C GLU A 354 -13.28 8.80 14.74
N MET A 355 -12.06 8.33 15.01
CA MET A 355 -10.88 9.18 15.15
C MET A 355 -9.95 8.98 13.95
N PRO A 356 -9.07 9.95 13.62
CA PRO A 356 -8.91 11.24 14.29
C PRO A 356 -10.07 12.22 14.09
N GLN A 357 -10.14 13.22 14.98
CA GLN A 357 -10.98 14.42 14.84
C GLN A 357 -10.07 15.65 14.85
N ALA A 358 -10.42 16.71 14.13
CA ALA A 358 -9.62 17.94 14.07
C ALA A 358 -10.47 19.18 14.34
N PHE A 359 -9.86 20.16 14.99
CA PHE A 359 -10.54 21.35 15.48
C PHE A 359 -9.62 22.56 15.34
N GLN A 360 -10.20 23.73 15.06
CA GLN A 360 -9.51 24.99 15.36
C GLN A 360 -9.21 25.05 16.86
N TYR A 361 -7.96 25.33 17.20
CA TYR A 361 -7.48 25.32 18.58
C TYR A 361 -8.33 26.21 19.49
N GLU A 362 -8.64 27.43 19.03
CA GLU A 362 -9.42 28.41 19.80
C GLU A 362 -10.83 27.89 20.14
N LEU A 363 -11.50 27.24 19.18
CA LEU A 363 -12.83 26.66 19.40
C LEU A 363 -12.78 25.51 20.40
N LEU A 364 -11.78 24.63 20.26
CA LEU A 364 -11.60 23.51 21.17
C LEU A 364 -11.27 23.98 22.58
N SER A 365 -10.33 24.93 22.73
CA SER A 365 -10.00 25.52 24.04
C SER A 365 -11.23 26.15 24.69
N LYS A 366 -11.97 26.99 23.95
CA LYS A 366 -13.20 27.64 24.44
C LYS A 366 -14.23 26.62 24.91
N ALA A 367 -14.45 25.54 24.17
CA ALA A 367 -15.38 24.49 24.57
C ALA A 367 -14.93 23.79 25.86
N TYR A 368 -13.64 23.50 26.01
CA TYR A 368 -13.09 22.87 27.23
C TYR A 368 -12.98 23.80 28.43
N ASP A 369 -12.91 25.11 28.23
CA ASP A 369 -12.95 26.11 29.29
C ASP A 369 -14.38 26.29 29.82
N ALA A 370 -15.39 26.16 28.96
CA ALA A 370 -16.80 26.28 29.31
C ALA A 370 -17.49 24.94 29.70
N ILE A 371 -16.81 23.81 29.52
CA ILE A 371 -17.39 22.47 29.73
C ILE A 371 -17.97 22.29 31.14
N SER A 372 -19.18 21.74 31.22
CA SER A 372 -19.82 21.37 32.48
C SER A 372 -19.12 20.18 33.16
N ALA A 373 -19.26 20.05 34.47
CA ALA A 373 -18.72 18.90 35.20
C ALA A 373 -19.34 17.57 34.71
N SER A 374 -20.62 17.57 34.34
CA SER A 374 -21.31 16.38 33.84
C SER A 374 -20.79 15.92 32.48
N ASP A 375 -20.58 16.86 31.55
CA ASP A 375 -20.01 16.55 30.23
C ASP A 375 -18.54 16.16 30.33
N LEU A 376 -17.80 16.76 31.26
CA LEU A 376 -16.41 16.38 31.54
C LEU A 376 -16.31 14.94 32.04
N GLU A 377 -17.25 14.51 32.88
CA GLU A 377 -17.26 13.16 33.46
C GLU A 377 -17.79 12.10 32.47
N THR A 378 -18.93 12.37 31.83
CA THR A 378 -19.69 11.35 31.07
C THR A 378 -19.60 11.52 29.56
N GLY A 379 -19.10 12.67 29.08
CA GLY A 379 -18.97 12.95 27.67
C GLY A 379 -18.04 11.96 26.96
N THR A 380 -18.39 11.62 25.72
CA THR A 380 -17.60 10.71 24.89
C THR A 380 -17.14 11.33 23.57
N GLU A 381 -17.71 12.47 23.17
CA GLU A 381 -17.64 13.02 21.82
C GLU A 381 -17.23 14.51 21.82
N CYS A 382 -16.06 14.82 21.26
CA CYS A 382 -15.55 16.19 21.18
C CYS A 382 -16.33 17.04 20.17
N LEU A 383 -16.82 16.45 19.07
CA LEU A 383 -17.63 17.18 18.08
C LEU A 383 -18.92 17.72 18.71
N LYS A 384 -19.49 16.98 19.66
CA LYS A 384 -20.69 17.37 20.42
C LYS A 384 -20.38 18.55 21.34
N LEU A 385 -19.24 18.54 22.04
CA LEU A 385 -18.81 19.69 22.85
C LEU A 385 -18.63 20.95 22.01
N ILE A 386 -18.03 20.84 20.82
CA ILE A 386 -17.91 21.99 19.92
C ILE A 386 -19.28 22.55 19.56
N LEU A 387 -20.23 21.68 19.21
CA LEU A 387 -21.59 22.10 18.89
C LEU A 387 -22.26 22.83 20.07
N ASP A 388 -22.18 22.26 21.27
CA ASP A 388 -22.92 22.75 22.43
C ASP A 388 -22.35 24.05 23.00
N TYR A 389 -21.02 24.18 23.03
CA TYR A 389 -20.34 25.29 23.70
C TYR A 389 -19.88 26.40 22.74
N THR A 390 -19.90 26.15 21.43
CA THR A 390 -19.50 27.15 20.42
C THR A 390 -20.52 27.39 19.32
N GLY A 391 -21.53 26.52 19.18
CA GLY A 391 -22.52 26.57 18.10
C GLY A 391 -21.99 26.11 16.72
N VAL A 392 -20.71 25.74 16.63
CA VAL A 392 -20.09 25.32 15.37
C VAL A 392 -20.48 23.87 15.05
N LYS A 393 -21.01 23.67 13.84
CA LYS A 393 -21.34 22.33 13.33
C LYS A 393 -20.12 21.72 12.64
N ALA A 394 -19.63 20.62 13.18
CA ALA A 394 -18.51 19.90 12.59
C ALA A 394 -18.86 19.32 11.21
N LYS A 395 -17.93 19.43 10.26
CA LYS A 395 -18.03 18.76 8.96
C LYS A 395 -17.59 17.30 9.09
N LEU A 396 -18.35 16.37 8.52
CA LEU A 396 -18.10 14.94 8.65
C LEU A 396 -17.52 14.37 7.35
N LEU A 397 -16.41 13.64 7.46
CA LEU A 397 -15.73 12.95 6.36
C LEU A 397 -16.01 11.45 6.43
N LEU A 398 -16.38 10.84 5.31
CA LEU A 398 -16.66 9.41 5.24
C LEU A 398 -15.36 8.59 5.08
N ALA A 399 -15.20 7.54 5.89
CA ALA A 399 -14.09 6.61 5.79
C ALA A 399 -14.53 5.16 5.55
N THR A 400 -13.62 4.37 4.98
CA THR A 400 -13.79 2.93 4.75
C THR A 400 -12.95 2.14 5.77
N SER A 401 -13.64 1.64 6.80
CA SER A 401 -13.31 0.57 7.79
C SER A 401 -11.97 0.54 8.54
N HIS A 402 -10.86 1.14 8.10
CA HIS A 402 -9.54 0.94 8.73
C HIS A 402 -9.26 1.79 9.97
N LEU A 403 -10.29 2.32 10.63
CA LEU A 403 -10.14 3.27 11.72
C LEU A 403 -10.56 2.70 13.08
N TRP A 404 -10.79 1.39 13.20
CA TRP A 404 -11.38 0.79 14.40
C TRP A 404 -10.52 0.98 15.66
N LYS A 405 -11.20 1.01 16.81
CA LYS A 405 -10.58 1.11 18.14
C LYS A 405 -10.24 -0.25 18.67
N VAL A 406 -8.99 -0.46 19.12
CA VAL A 406 -8.65 -1.66 19.87
C VAL A 406 -9.37 -1.61 21.24
N THR A 407 -10.30 -2.53 21.41
CA THR A 407 -11.22 -2.55 22.56
C THR A 407 -11.30 -3.93 23.22
N HIS A 408 -11.19 -5.00 22.43
CA HIS A 408 -11.26 -6.39 22.87
C HIS A 408 -10.03 -7.19 22.42
N ARG A 409 -9.80 -8.36 23.06
CA ARG A 409 -8.66 -9.24 22.73
C ARG A 409 -8.61 -9.64 21.25
N LYS A 410 -9.77 -9.85 20.62
CA LYS A 410 -9.88 -10.12 19.18
C LYS A 410 -9.26 -9.01 18.31
N ASP A 411 -9.34 -7.76 18.77
CA ASP A 411 -8.82 -6.61 18.03
C ASP A 411 -7.29 -6.60 18.07
N VAL A 412 -6.66 -7.14 19.12
CA VAL A 412 -5.19 -7.30 19.19
C VAL A 412 -4.70 -8.27 18.12
N TYR A 413 -5.43 -9.37 17.88
CA TYR A 413 -5.12 -10.29 16.79
C TYR A 413 -5.27 -9.62 15.43
N ALA A 414 -6.33 -8.81 15.24
CA ALA A 414 -6.50 -8.03 14.03
C ALA A 414 -5.37 -7.03 13.80
N VAL A 415 -4.88 -6.35 14.86
CA VAL A 415 -3.69 -5.49 14.77
C VAL A 415 -2.47 -6.29 14.38
N ALA A 416 -2.23 -7.45 14.99
CA ALA A 416 -1.08 -8.31 14.67
C ALA A 416 -1.06 -8.74 13.20
N ALA A 417 -2.21 -9.16 12.66
CA ALA A 417 -2.35 -9.51 11.25
C ALA A 417 -2.13 -8.29 10.34
N THR A 418 -2.79 -7.16 10.65
CA THR A 418 -2.70 -5.92 9.86
C THR A 418 -1.27 -5.38 9.80
N VAL A 419 -0.50 -5.46 10.90
CA VAL A 419 0.91 -5.07 10.89
C VAL A 419 1.72 -5.96 9.94
N LYS A 420 1.52 -7.29 10.00
CA LYS A 420 2.24 -8.26 9.15
C LYS A 420 1.94 -8.07 7.67
N GLU A 421 0.67 -7.93 7.31
CA GLU A 421 0.26 -7.69 5.91
C GLU A 421 0.87 -6.41 5.34
N ASN A 422 1.03 -5.37 6.16
CA ASN A 422 1.61 -4.09 5.75
C ASN A 422 3.14 -4.08 5.66
N GLN A 423 3.83 -5.14 6.09
CA GLN A 423 5.28 -5.23 5.99
C GLN A 423 5.74 -5.53 4.56
N SER A 424 6.97 -5.11 4.26
CA SER A 424 7.66 -5.43 3.02
C SER A 424 8.77 -6.45 3.25
N VAL A 425 9.02 -7.30 2.26
CA VAL A 425 10.09 -8.30 2.28
C VAL A 425 11.21 -7.86 1.33
N ALA A 426 12.47 -7.96 1.76
CA ALA A 426 13.62 -7.83 0.88
C ALA A 426 14.23 -9.20 0.57
N LEU A 427 14.42 -9.48 -0.72
CA LEU A 427 15.09 -10.67 -1.24
C LEU A 427 16.53 -10.31 -1.56
N ILE A 428 17.48 -11.01 -0.95
CA ILE A 428 18.92 -10.86 -1.21
C ILE A 428 19.38 -12.12 -1.96
N ASN A 429 19.70 -11.98 -3.24
CA ASN A 429 20.17 -13.08 -4.08
C ASN A 429 21.70 -13.01 -4.26
N SER A 430 22.40 -14.10 -3.93
CA SER A 430 23.86 -14.16 -3.95
C SER A 430 24.48 -14.54 -5.30
N HIS A 431 23.70 -14.94 -6.32
CA HIS A 431 23.89 -14.79 -7.79
C HIS A 431 23.48 -15.97 -8.71
N THR A 432 22.90 -17.09 -8.28
CA THR A 432 22.96 -18.30 -9.15
C THR A 432 21.67 -19.11 -9.33
N SER A 433 20.58 -18.83 -8.62
CA SER A 433 19.26 -19.46 -8.87
C SER A 433 18.16 -18.47 -9.33
N PRO A 434 18.26 -17.88 -10.55
CA PRO A 434 17.24 -16.95 -11.05
C PRO A 434 15.85 -17.60 -11.23
N GLU A 435 15.79 -18.92 -11.40
CA GLU A 435 14.54 -19.68 -11.61
C GLU A 435 13.66 -19.76 -10.36
N PHE A 436 14.23 -19.70 -9.15
CA PHE A 436 13.48 -19.79 -7.88
C PHE A 436 12.85 -18.45 -7.46
N VAL A 437 13.47 -17.33 -7.84
CA VAL A 437 13.03 -15.99 -7.43
C VAL A 437 11.58 -15.67 -7.84
N PRO A 438 11.09 -16.03 -9.04
CA PRO A 438 9.69 -15.85 -9.42
C PRO A 438 8.70 -16.56 -8.49
N PHE A 439 8.97 -17.81 -8.11
CA PHE A 439 8.10 -18.59 -7.21
C PHE A 439 8.04 -17.95 -5.81
N LEU A 440 9.21 -17.63 -5.26
CA LEU A 440 9.32 -16.97 -3.96
C LEU A 440 8.62 -15.60 -3.96
N ARG A 441 8.78 -14.81 -5.03
CA ARG A 441 8.11 -13.52 -5.15
C ARG A 441 6.60 -13.67 -5.27
N SER A 442 6.12 -14.66 -6.02
CA SER A 442 4.70 -14.98 -6.15
C SER A 442 4.09 -15.32 -4.80
N ALA A 443 4.67 -16.28 -4.07
CA ALA A 443 4.22 -16.69 -2.74
C ALA A 443 4.19 -15.50 -1.76
N LEU A 444 5.30 -14.79 -1.60
CA LEU A 444 5.39 -13.67 -0.65
C LEU A 444 4.42 -12.52 -0.98
N SER A 445 4.16 -12.25 -2.26
CA SER A 445 3.24 -11.17 -2.67
C SER A 445 1.78 -11.47 -2.34
N GLN A 446 1.42 -12.72 -2.03
CA GLN A 446 0.06 -13.08 -1.58
C GLN A 446 -0.24 -12.58 -0.16
N THR A 447 0.78 -12.36 0.66
CA THR A 447 0.62 -12.04 2.09
C THR A 447 1.22 -10.68 2.45
N PHE A 448 2.34 -10.30 1.85
CA PHE A 448 3.06 -9.06 2.17
C PHE A 448 2.76 -7.97 1.15
N LYS A 449 2.63 -6.72 1.64
CA LYS A 449 2.34 -5.54 0.83
C LYS A 449 3.27 -5.33 -0.36
N SER A 450 4.55 -5.66 -0.22
CA SER A 450 5.52 -5.56 -1.32
C SER A 450 6.76 -6.41 -1.10
N VAL A 451 7.31 -6.93 -2.19
CA VAL A 451 8.52 -7.75 -2.23
C VAL A 451 9.57 -7.07 -3.11
N HIS A 452 10.75 -6.80 -2.55
CA HIS A 452 11.81 -6.03 -3.18
C HIS A 452 13.04 -6.90 -3.40
N LEU A 453 13.62 -6.87 -4.61
CA LEU A 453 14.89 -7.54 -4.86
C LEU A 453 16.03 -6.57 -4.51
N ALA A 454 16.77 -6.86 -3.45
CA ALA A 454 17.93 -6.09 -3.02
C ALA A 454 19.21 -6.72 -3.61
N GLY A 455 20.04 -5.90 -4.26
CA GLY A 455 21.38 -6.32 -4.68
C GLY A 455 22.31 -6.54 -3.47
N LYS A 456 23.45 -7.22 -3.67
CA LYS A 456 24.44 -7.62 -2.62
C LYS A 456 24.88 -6.50 -1.66
N PHE A 457 24.70 -5.22 -2.01
CA PHE A 457 25.20 -4.08 -1.24
C PHE A 457 24.17 -2.96 -1.15
N THR A 458 23.16 -3.08 -0.29
CA THR A 458 22.25 -1.97 -0.02
C THR A 458 22.35 -1.51 1.43
N GLU A 459 22.76 -0.25 1.62
CA GLU A 459 22.70 0.49 2.89
C GLU A 459 21.25 0.68 3.41
N THR A 460 20.25 0.26 2.63
CA THR A 460 18.81 0.41 2.90
C THR A 460 18.12 -0.83 3.49
N LEU A 461 18.87 -1.88 3.88
CA LEU A 461 18.27 -3.10 4.45
C LEU A 461 17.58 -2.86 5.81
N ASN A 462 18.01 -1.85 6.55
CA ASN A 462 17.40 -1.44 7.82
C ASN A 462 15.93 -0.98 7.71
N LYS A 463 15.42 -0.76 6.50
CA LYS A 463 14.01 -0.39 6.26
C LYS A 463 13.07 -1.61 6.22
N PHE A 464 13.61 -2.81 6.11
CA PHE A 464 12.84 -4.03 5.96
C PHE A 464 12.77 -4.79 7.28
N HIS A 465 11.56 -5.20 7.66
CA HIS A 465 11.32 -6.07 8.83
C HIS A 465 11.46 -7.55 8.48
N ASN A 466 11.43 -7.89 7.18
CA ASN A 466 11.50 -9.25 6.68
C ASN A 466 12.58 -9.35 5.60
N LEU A 467 13.52 -10.26 5.79
CA LEU A 467 14.61 -10.52 4.86
C LEU A 467 14.57 -11.99 4.45
N VAL A 468 14.77 -12.26 3.16
CA VAL A 468 15.05 -13.61 2.66
C VAL A 468 16.39 -13.59 1.96
N ILE A 469 17.30 -14.45 2.37
CA ILE A 469 18.66 -14.53 1.84
C ILE A 469 18.85 -15.90 1.19
N ILE A 470 19.13 -15.91 -0.11
CA ILE A 470 19.29 -17.13 -0.91
C ILE A 470 20.78 -17.41 -1.09
N HIS A 471 21.19 -18.64 -0.76
CA HIS A 471 22.56 -19.16 -0.83
C HIS A 471 22.59 -20.35 -1.78
N ASP A 472 23.48 -20.38 -2.78
CA ASP A 472 23.51 -21.47 -3.78
C ASP A 472 24.69 -22.44 -3.60
N HIS A 473 25.83 -21.99 -3.07
CA HIS A 473 27.07 -22.79 -2.95
C HIS A 473 27.85 -22.51 -1.65
N ASN A 474 27.25 -21.79 -0.70
CA ASN A 474 27.90 -21.47 0.55
C ASN A 474 27.76 -22.62 1.55
N ASN A 475 28.86 -23.05 2.16
CA ASN A 475 28.81 -23.95 3.30
C ASN A 475 27.89 -23.33 4.37
N PRO A 476 26.82 -24.04 4.82
CA PRO A 476 25.90 -23.53 5.83
C PRO A 476 26.59 -23.13 7.13
N TYR A 477 27.71 -23.77 7.52
CA TYR A 477 28.49 -23.39 8.70
C TYR A 477 29.07 -21.97 8.60
N ASN A 478 29.48 -21.53 7.41
CA ASN A 478 29.99 -20.16 7.19
C ASN A 478 28.90 -19.09 7.43
N LEU A 479 27.63 -19.45 7.32
CA LEU A 479 26.55 -18.53 7.66
C LEU A 479 26.58 -18.21 9.16
N ILE A 480 26.69 -19.23 10.02
CA ILE A 480 26.61 -19.08 11.47
C ILE A 480 27.67 -18.11 11.98
N GLU A 481 28.89 -18.21 11.46
CA GLU A 481 30.00 -17.32 11.81
C GLU A 481 29.78 -15.87 11.35
N ASN A 482 29.21 -15.69 10.15
CA ASN A 482 29.02 -14.38 9.55
C ASN A 482 27.70 -13.70 9.91
N MET A 483 26.75 -14.41 10.51
CA MET A 483 25.41 -13.87 10.83
C MET A 483 25.47 -12.71 11.83
N ASN A 484 26.25 -12.86 12.89
CA ASN A 484 26.42 -11.80 13.89
C ASN A 484 27.11 -10.57 13.30
N ILE A 485 28.11 -10.78 12.43
CA ILE A 485 28.83 -9.72 11.72
C ILE A 485 27.87 -8.99 10.77
N PHE A 486 27.13 -9.72 9.94
CA PHE A 486 26.16 -9.16 9.00
C PHE A 486 25.09 -8.30 9.69
N CYS A 487 24.50 -8.81 10.79
CA CYS A 487 23.48 -8.06 11.52
C CYS A 487 24.05 -6.78 12.16
N SER A 488 25.28 -6.85 12.67
CA SER A 488 25.98 -5.72 13.27
C SER A 488 26.37 -4.66 12.23
N GLU A 489 26.97 -5.06 11.11
CA GLU A 489 27.37 -4.17 10.01
C GLU A 489 26.18 -3.44 9.37
N LYS A 490 25.06 -4.15 9.19
CA LYS A 490 23.85 -3.59 8.57
C LYS A 490 22.98 -2.80 9.55
N LYS A 491 23.40 -2.67 10.82
CA LYS A 491 22.67 -1.96 11.89
C LYS A 491 21.20 -2.40 11.96
N LEU A 492 20.96 -3.71 11.90
CA LEU A 492 19.62 -4.27 12.07
C LEU A 492 19.27 -4.19 13.57
N THR A 493 18.75 -3.03 14.00
CA THR A 493 18.42 -2.77 15.41
C THR A 493 16.91 -2.86 15.71
N GLN A 494 16.11 -3.26 14.73
CA GLN A 494 14.66 -3.38 14.81
C GLN A 494 14.23 -4.83 14.67
N LEU A 495 12.99 -5.14 15.10
CA LEU A 495 12.42 -6.48 15.00
C LEU A 495 12.46 -6.97 13.54
N CYS A 496 13.39 -7.86 13.24
CA CYS A 496 13.71 -8.34 11.89
C CYS A 496 13.61 -9.85 11.85
N SER A 497 12.81 -10.38 10.92
CA SER A 497 12.75 -11.82 10.62
C SER A 497 13.59 -12.11 9.38
N ILE A 498 14.51 -13.06 9.50
CA ILE A 498 15.43 -13.44 8.43
C ILE A 498 15.23 -14.91 8.11
N VAL A 499 14.92 -15.23 6.85
CA VAL A 499 14.90 -16.60 6.35
C VAL A 499 16.12 -16.80 5.44
N HIS A 500 16.99 -17.73 5.81
CA HIS A 500 18.10 -18.18 4.98
C HIS A 500 17.66 -19.41 4.20
N ILE A 501 17.76 -19.37 2.88
CA ILE A 501 17.43 -20.50 2.00
C ILE A 501 18.70 -20.97 1.33
N PHE A 502 19.09 -22.22 1.58
CA PHE A 502 20.21 -22.88 0.93
C PHE A 502 19.69 -23.77 -0.20
N MET A 503 20.01 -23.38 -1.42
CA MET A 503 19.76 -24.14 -2.64
C MET A 503 20.93 -25.11 -2.85
N ASN A 504 20.63 -26.36 -3.24
CA ASN A 504 21.60 -27.35 -3.72
C ASN A 504 22.73 -27.79 -2.76
N ASN A 505 22.61 -27.59 -1.44
CA ASN A 505 23.69 -27.87 -0.47
C ASN A 505 23.37 -29.00 0.52
N PHE A 506 22.92 -30.15 0.03
CA PHE A 506 23.04 -31.37 0.81
C PHE A 506 24.35 -32.06 0.45
N ASP A 507 25.45 -31.63 1.07
CA ASP A 507 26.68 -32.40 1.07
C ASP A 507 26.58 -33.48 2.16
N SER A 508 26.93 -34.71 1.82
CA SER A 508 27.07 -35.85 2.74
C SER A 508 28.00 -35.59 3.94
N THR A 509 28.78 -34.51 3.91
CA THR A 509 29.69 -34.07 4.98
C THR A 509 29.03 -33.23 6.07
N ILE A 510 27.80 -32.74 5.88
CA ILE A 510 27.12 -31.87 6.85
C ILE A 510 26.44 -32.70 7.93
N ASN A 511 26.89 -32.56 9.17
CA ASN A 511 26.17 -33.12 10.32
C ASN A 511 24.99 -32.22 10.67
N PHE A 512 23.79 -32.59 10.19
CA PHE A 512 22.56 -31.82 10.40
C PHE A 512 22.27 -31.52 11.88
N LEU A 513 22.52 -32.49 12.78
CA LEU A 513 22.26 -32.32 14.21
C LEU A 513 23.21 -31.27 14.82
N GLU A 514 24.47 -31.30 14.43
CA GLU A 514 25.47 -30.32 14.87
C GLU A 514 25.16 -28.94 14.31
N PHE A 515 24.84 -28.85 13.02
CA PHE A 515 24.46 -27.59 12.37
C PHE A 515 23.22 -26.98 13.03
N GLN A 516 22.19 -27.79 13.31
CA GLN A 516 21.00 -27.30 14.00
C GLN A 516 21.29 -26.83 15.43
N LYS A 517 22.21 -27.48 16.16
CA LYS A 517 22.62 -27.02 17.48
C LYS A 517 23.29 -25.64 17.40
N GLN A 518 24.26 -25.48 16.50
CA GLN A 518 24.97 -24.22 16.31
C GLN A 518 24.03 -23.09 15.84
N ALA A 519 23.10 -23.38 14.93
CA ALA A 519 22.11 -22.42 14.45
C ALA A 519 21.19 -21.92 15.59
N ARG A 520 20.74 -22.82 16.48
CA ARG A 520 19.95 -22.45 17.66
C ARG A 520 20.73 -21.60 18.65
N ASP A 521 22.01 -21.91 18.87
CA ASP A 521 22.86 -21.14 19.78
C ASP A 521 23.08 -19.71 19.26
N THR A 522 23.38 -19.54 17.98
CA THR A 522 23.47 -18.21 17.35
C THR A 522 22.14 -17.46 17.37
N ALA A 523 21.02 -18.15 17.11
CA ALA A 523 19.70 -17.55 17.17
C ALA A 523 19.31 -17.05 18.58
N ARG A 524 19.79 -17.68 19.65
CA ARG A 524 19.58 -17.18 21.03
C ARG A 524 20.24 -15.82 21.25
N THR A 525 21.45 -15.64 20.74
CA THR A 525 22.16 -14.35 20.81
C THR A 525 21.45 -13.28 19.98
N LEU A 526 21.06 -13.61 18.75
CA LEU A 526 20.33 -12.70 17.86
C LEU A 526 18.93 -12.33 18.38
N LYS A 527 18.29 -13.24 19.12
CA LYS A 527 16.99 -12.97 19.78
C LYS A 527 17.09 -11.85 20.82
N LEU A 528 18.23 -11.69 21.50
CA LEU A 528 18.47 -10.56 22.41
C LEU A 528 18.48 -9.21 21.68
N ALA A 529 18.85 -9.22 20.39
CA ALA A 529 18.76 -8.07 19.49
C ALA A 529 17.41 -7.96 18.75
N ASN A 530 16.39 -8.74 19.15
CA ASN A 530 15.08 -8.84 18.49
C ASN A 530 15.13 -9.35 17.04
N ILE A 531 16.16 -10.11 16.68
CA ILE A 531 16.28 -10.74 15.35
C ILE A 531 15.84 -12.19 15.43
N ILE A 532 14.94 -12.58 14.53
CA ILE A 532 14.42 -13.95 14.42
C ILE A 532 15.00 -14.56 13.15
N VAL A 533 15.48 -15.79 13.22
CA VAL A 533 16.17 -16.44 12.11
C VAL A 533 15.57 -17.80 11.85
N TYR A 534 15.35 -18.11 10.59
CA TYR A 534 15.02 -19.45 10.11
C TYR A 534 15.98 -19.88 9.01
N ILE A 535 16.25 -21.18 8.93
CA ILE A 535 17.13 -21.74 7.91
C ILE A 535 16.34 -22.83 7.19
N ILE A 536 16.27 -22.75 5.87
CA ILE A 536 15.68 -23.77 5.00
C ILE A 536 16.80 -24.34 4.13
N ILE A 537 16.96 -25.66 4.14
CA ILE A 537 17.87 -26.38 3.26
C ILE A 537 17.01 -27.14 2.27
N LYS A 538 17.20 -26.86 0.98
CA LYS A 538 16.48 -27.54 -0.09
C LYS A 538 17.21 -28.83 -0.49
N GLU A 539 16.52 -29.96 -0.51
CA GLU A 539 17.07 -31.24 -1.00
C GLU A 539 17.13 -31.29 -2.54
N GLN A 540 18.07 -32.09 -3.08
CA GLN A 540 18.18 -32.32 -4.52
C GLN A 540 17.07 -33.30 -4.97
N GLY A 541 16.04 -32.77 -5.65
CA GLY A 541 14.89 -33.52 -6.16
C GLY A 541 14.22 -32.83 -7.36
N GLU A 542 13.14 -33.40 -7.92
CA GLU A 542 12.45 -32.89 -9.12
C GLU A 542 12.07 -31.39 -9.02
N ARG A 543 12.35 -30.66 -10.10
CA ARG A 543 12.68 -29.22 -10.04
C ARG A 543 11.51 -28.23 -9.81
N SER A 544 10.25 -28.57 -10.08
CA SER A 544 9.17 -27.56 -10.06
C SER A 544 8.29 -27.59 -8.80
N ALA A 545 7.80 -28.76 -8.36
CA ALA A 545 6.94 -28.87 -7.18
C ALA A 545 7.67 -28.47 -5.89
N THR A 546 8.97 -28.76 -5.80
CA THR A 546 9.79 -28.47 -4.62
C THR A 546 10.06 -26.97 -4.42
N PHE A 547 10.05 -26.15 -5.47
CA PHE A 547 10.22 -24.69 -5.33
C PHE A 547 9.01 -24.00 -4.75
N GLU A 548 7.80 -24.45 -5.10
CA GLU A 548 6.57 -23.91 -4.53
C GLU A 548 6.49 -24.21 -3.03
N GLU A 549 6.81 -25.43 -2.62
CA GLU A 549 6.86 -25.84 -1.21
C GLU A 549 7.86 -25.03 -0.38
N THR A 550 9.09 -24.87 -0.89
CA THR A 550 10.12 -24.03 -0.22
C THR A 550 9.66 -22.57 -0.12
N ALA A 551 9.05 -22.02 -1.17
CA ALA A 551 8.55 -20.65 -1.19
C ALA A 551 7.40 -20.44 -0.20
N GLU A 552 6.45 -21.38 -0.12
CA GLU A 552 5.34 -21.35 0.82
C GLU A 552 5.80 -21.53 2.27
N LEU A 553 6.81 -22.38 2.51
CA LEU A 553 7.44 -22.51 3.83
C LEU A 553 8.10 -21.19 4.26
N ALA A 554 8.88 -20.57 3.37
CA ALA A 554 9.51 -19.28 3.64
C ALA A 554 8.46 -18.19 3.94
N ARG A 555 7.37 -18.14 3.16
CA ARG A 555 6.23 -17.25 3.40
C ARG A 555 5.60 -17.48 4.77
N SER A 556 5.36 -18.74 5.14
CA SER A 556 4.72 -19.10 6.41
C SER A 556 5.61 -18.76 7.60
N LEU A 557 6.91 -19.03 7.52
CA LEU A 557 7.88 -18.69 8.57
C LEU A 557 7.98 -17.18 8.79
N LEU A 558 8.03 -16.40 7.70
CA LEU A 558 7.99 -14.93 7.79
C LEU A 558 6.63 -14.42 8.28
N PHE A 559 5.53 -15.05 7.89
CA PHE A 559 4.21 -14.61 8.35
C PHE A 559 3.96 -14.95 9.80
N ASP A 560 4.43 -16.08 10.33
CA ASP A 560 4.21 -16.45 11.73
C ASP A 560 5.16 -15.70 12.66
N CYS A 561 6.41 -15.44 12.26
CA CYS A 561 7.45 -14.84 13.11
C CYS A 561 7.56 -15.52 14.48
N ASN A 562 7.37 -16.84 14.54
CA ASN A 562 7.38 -17.56 15.80
C ASN A 562 8.79 -17.65 16.39
N GLN A 563 9.00 -16.98 17.52
CA GLN A 563 10.29 -16.93 18.23
C GLN A 563 10.70 -18.26 18.88
N SER A 564 9.77 -19.19 19.11
CA SER A 564 10.08 -20.47 19.78
C SER A 564 10.85 -21.42 18.85
N ILE A 565 10.68 -21.25 17.54
CA ILE A 565 11.33 -22.04 16.50
C ILE A 565 12.48 -21.30 15.81
N SER A 566 12.90 -20.14 16.35
CA SER A 566 14.08 -19.41 15.85
C SER A 566 15.33 -20.28 15.91
N GLY A 567 16.15 -20.24 14.86
CA GLY A 567 17.34 -21.08 14.68
C GLY A 567 17.03 -22.52 14.27
N THR A 568 15.77 -22.86 13.99
CA THR A 568 15.41 -24.16 13.43
C THR A 568 15.85 -24.26 11.98
N VAL A 569 16.45 -25.40 11.64
CA VAL A 569 16.80 -25.79 10.28
C VAL A 569 15.67 -26.68 9.76
N PHE A 570 15.05 -26.27 8.66
CA PHE A 570 13.99 -26.98 7.98
C PHE A 570 14.54 -27.62 6.70
N LEU A 571 14.06 -28.82 6.39
CA LEU A 571 14.30 -29.49 5.12
C LEU A 571 13.08 -29.29 4.24
N SER A 572 13.30 -29.00 2.96
CA SER A 572 12.25 -28.80 1.95
C SER A 572 12.64 -29.39 0.60
#